data_AF-A0A2V5PX87-F1
#
_entry.id   AF-A0A2V5PX87-F1
#
_cell.length_a   1.000
_cell.length_b   1.000
_cell.length_c   1.000
_cell.angle_alpha   90.00
_cell.angle_beta   90.00
_cell.angle_gamma   90.00
#
_symmetry.space_group_name_H-M   'P 1'
#
loop_
_entity.id
_entity.type
_entity.pdbx_description
1 polymer ?
#
loop_
_entity_poly.entity_id
_entity_poly.type
_entity_poly.pdbx_seq_one_letter_code
_entity_poly.pdbx_strand_id
1 'polypeptide(L)'
;MHKVIPRTTPISPTIGESEIPGSEANQPHLKFVVKYREAAKRKQKVFEKEEEAIQFARTKNPNFRRDPIQDTEAQASARMLLECTNRLNAYGKTIKDATDFFVQHLTATEKSCTATKLVDEFVSAKQKEAASNFDLDDLRSHLTTFGKRFDSDPVGTITSAQIDNWLRSLNVSIVKRNHFRRLIMLAFNF
;
A
#
# COMPACT_ATOMS: atom_id res chain seq x y z
N MET A 1 -8.33 -45.28 51.84
CA MET A 1 -9.29 -44.29 51.32
C MET A 1 -8.51 -43.12 50.74
N HIS A 2 -8.93 -42.66 49.55
CA HIS A 2 -8.64 -41.35 48.93
C HIS A 2 -7.33 -41.16 48.14
N LYS A 3 -7.47 -41.49 46.84
CA LYS A 3 -7.04 -40.80 45.61
C LYS A 3 -5.90 -39.77 45.66
N VAL A 4 -4.83 -40.15 44.95
CA VAL A 4 -3.88 -39.30 44.23
C VAL A 4 -4.59 -38.54 43.10
N ILE A 5 -4.35 -37.23 42.99
CA ILE A 5 -4.50 -36.48 41.73
C ILE A 5 -3.21 -35.66 41.55
N PRO A 6 -2.40 -35.92 40.51
CA PRO A 6 -1.34 -35.00 40.12
C PRO A 6 -1.92 -33.84 39.32
N ARG A 7 -1.30 -32.67 39.51
CA ARG A 7 -1.54 -31.43 38.76
C ARG A 7 -1.42 -31.67 37.26
N THR A 8 -2.42 -31.25 36.48
CA THR A 8 -2.30 -31.09 35.03
C THR A 8 -2.53 -29.63 34.67
N THR A 9 -1.45 -29.04 34.14
CA THR A 9 -1.30 -27.73 33.53
C THR A 9 -2.39 -27.42 32.51
N PRO A 10 -2.90 -26.17 32.39
CA PRO A 10 -3.78 -25.80 31.29
C PRO A 10 -2.95 -25.70 30.00
N ILE A 11 -3.20 -26.60 29.05
CA ILE A 11 -2.67 -26.50 27.69
C ILE A 11 -3.70 -25.75 26.85
N SER A 12 -3.30 -24.60 26.33
CA SER A 12 -4.06 -23.70 25.46
C SER A 12 -4.68 -24.44 24.26
N PRO A 13 -5.90 -24.08 23.81
CA PRO A 13 -6.40 -24.54 22.54
C PRO A 13 -5.68 -23.79 21.42
N THR A 14 -4.70 -24.44 20.80
CA THR A 14 -4.09 -24.00 19.55
C THR A 14 -5.13 -24.10 18.43
N ILE A 15 -5.32 -23.00 17.69
CA ILE A 15 -5.86 -23.07 16.32
C ILE A 15 -4.74 -23.69 15.48
N GLY A 16 -4.70 -25.02 15.44
CA GLY A 16 -3.79 -25.78 14.61
C GLY A 16 -4.54 -26.32 13.41
N GLU A 17 -4.09 -25.97 12.21
CA GLU A 17 -4.28 -26.81 11.02
C GLU A 17 -3.68 -28.18 11.34
N SER A 18 -4.54 -29.19 11.49
CA SER A 18 -4.10 -30.58 11.47
C SER A 18 -4.73 -31.24 10.26
N GLU A 19 -3.94 -31.38 9.19
CA GLU A 19 -4.22 -32.32 8.13
C GLU A 19 -4.16 -33.75 8.70
N ILE A 20 -5.28 -34.47 8.66
CA ILE A 20 -5.29 -35.93 8.70
C ILE A 20 -6.25 -36.40 7.59
N PRO A 21 -5.85 -37.39 6.77
CA PRO A 21 -6.39 -37.57 5.43
C PRO A 21 -7.62 -38.47 5.38
N GLY A 22 -8.45 -38.23 4.35
CA GLY A 22 -9.31 -39.24 3.75
C GLY A 22 -10.80 -39.13 4.10
N SER A 23 -11.55 -38.40 3.27
CA SER A 23 -12.72 -38.93 2.54
C SER A 23 -13.33 -37.81 1.69
N GLU A 24 -13.00 -37.80 0.41
CA GLU A 24 -13.63 -36.97 -0.61
C GLU A 24 -15.06 -37.47 -0.87
N ALA A 25 -16.05 -36.68 -0.44
CA ALA A 25 -17.34 -36.52 -1.12
C ALA A 25 -18.17 -35.44 -0.42
N ASN A 26 -18.41 -34.32 -1.09
CA ASN A 26 -19.44 -33.32 -0.76
C ASN A 26 -19.43 -32.73 0.67
N GLN A 27 -18.44 -31.87 0.98
CA GLN A 27 -18.63 -30.87 2.04
C GLN A 27 -18.99 -29.51 1.42
N PRO A 28 -20.25 -29.05 1.53
CA PRO A 28 -20.59 -27.68 1.15
C PRO A 28 -19.77 -26.71 2.02
N HIS A 29 -18.86 -25.97 1.38
CA HIS A 29 -18.22 -24.72 1.81
C HIS A 29 -18.54 -24.30 3.27
N LEU A 30 -17.80 -24.89 4.20
CA LEU A 30 -17.87 -24.61 5.63
C LEU A 30 -17.43 -23.15 5.88
N LYS A 31 -18.35 -22.22 6.17
CA LYS A 31 -17.98 -20.83 6.48
C LYS A 31 -17.55 -20.65 7.94
N PHE A 32 -18.25 -21.25 8.90
CA PHE A 32 -17.90 -21.13 10.33
C PHE A 32 -18.23 -22.44 11.09
N VAL A 33 -17.23 -23.06 11.72
CA VAL A 33 -17.36 -24.34 12.45
C VAL A 33 -16.96 -24.17 13.91
N VAL A 34 -17.85 -24.54 14.83
CA VAL A 34 -17.60 -24.50 16.27
C VAL A 34 -17.43 -25.92 16.80
N LYS A 35 -16.25 -26.24 17.31
CA LYS A 35 -15.96 -27.51 18.01
C LYS A 35 -16.20 -27.32 19.51
N TYR A 36 -16.99 -28.20 20.13
CA TYR A 36 -17.35 -28.14 21.55
C TYR A 36 -17.39 -29.54 22.18
N ARG A 37 -17.46 -29.62 23.51
CA ARG A 37 -17.66 -30.89 24.23
C ARG A 37 -19.04 -30.94 24.86
N GLU A 38 -19.68 -32.09 24.74
CA GLU A 38 -20.96 -32.37 25.38
C GLU A 38 -20.91 -33.81 25.90
N ALA A 39 -21.17 -34.01 27.20
CA ALA A 39 -21.05 -35.32 27.87
C ALA A 39 -19.71 -36.05 27.57
N ALA A 40 -18.59 -35.33 27.72
CA ALA A 40 -17.22 -35.79 27.45
C ALA A 40 -16.88 -36.18 26.00
N LYS A 41 -17.83 -36.13 25.05
CA LYS A 41 -17.60 -36.37 23.62
C LYS A 41 -17.37 -35.06 22.88
N ARG A 42 -16.41 -35.05 21.95
CA ARG A 42 -16.17 -33.91 21.05
C ARG A 42 -17.25 -33.90 19.98
N LYS A 43 -17.92 -32.76 19.80
CA LYS A 43 -18.91 -32.52 18.76
C LYS A 43 -18.53 -31.26 17.98
N GLN A 44 -19.03 -31.15 16.76
CA GLN A 44 -18.90 -29.96 15.94
C GLN A 44 -20.28 -29.53 15.45
N LYS A 45 -20.49 -28.22 15.34
CA LYS A 45 -21.67 -27.64 14.71
C LYS A 45 -21.22 -26.59 13.69
N VAL A 46 -21.83 -26.64 12.52
CA VAL A 46 -21.56 -25.74 11.40
C VAL A 46 -22.64 -24.66 11.40
N PHE A 47 -22.25 -23.44 11.07
CA PHE A 47 -23.14 -22.28 10.98
C PHE A 47 -22.94 -21.58 9.64
N GLU A 48 -24.01 -20.99 9.12
CA GLU A 48 -23.98 -20.19 7.90
C GLU A 48 -23.47 -18.76 8.17
N LYS A 49 -23.73 -18.22 9.37
CA LYS A 49 -23.34 -16.87 9.80
C LYS A 49 -22.33 -16.89 10.94
N GLU A 50 -21.34 -15.99 10.88
CA GLU A 50 -20.29 -15.84 11.91
C GLU A 50 -20.88 -15.50 13.28
N GLU A 51 -21.84 -14.57 13.32
CA GLU A 51 -22.47 -14.10 14.56
C GLU A 51 -23.17 -15.24 15.32
N GLU A 52 -23.87 -16.13 14.60
CA GLU A 52 -24.53 -17.29 15.17
C GLU A 52 -23.52 -18.30 15.73
N ALA A 53 -22.40 -18.50 15.04
CA ALA A 53 -21.29 -19.34 15.50
C ALA A 53 -20.67 -18.77 16.80
N ILE A 54 -20.44 -17.46 16.86
CA ILE A 54 -19.86 -16.78 18.03
C ILE A 54 -20.81 -16.87 19.23
N GLN A 55 -22.11 -16.61 19.06
CA GLN A 55 -23.09 -16.71 20.14
C GLN A 55 -23.19 -18.15 20.67
N PHE A 56 -23.18 -19.14 19.78
CA PHE A 56 -23.17 -20.55 20.17
C PHE A 56 -21.89 -20.95 20.90
N ALA A 57 -20.74 -20.47 20.45
CA ALA A 57 -19.44 -20.70 21.10
C ALA A 57 -19.41 -20.11 22.52
N ARG A 58 -19.91 -18.88 22.72
CA ARG A 58 -20.06 -18.25 24.05
C ARG A 58 -20.99 -19.02 24.97
N THR A 59 -22.09 -19.54 24.42
CA THR A 59 -23.06 -20.33 25.20
C THR A 59 -22.49 -21.68 25.65
N LYS A 60 -21.73 -22.36 24.78
CA LYS A 60 -21.15 -23.68 25.09
C LYS A 60 -19.81 -23.60 25.83
N ASN A 61 -19.10 -22.48 25.75
CA ASN A 61 -17.87 -22.23 26.48
C ASN A 61 -17.89 -20.80 27.06
N PRO A 62 -18.18 -20.63 28.36
CA PRO A 62 -18.19 -19.31 29.00
C PRO A 62 -16.81 -18.62 29.00
N ASN A 63 -15.73 -19.36 28.71
CA ASN A 63 -14.37 -18.82 28.55
C ASN A 63 -13.99 -18.61 27.07
N PHE A 64 -14.94 -18.65 26.13
CA PHE A 64 -14.67 -18.34 24.73
C PHE A 64 -14.17 -16.90 24.58
N ARG A 65 -12.89 -16.74 24.22
CA ARG A 65 -12.27 -15.47 23.88
C ARG A 65 -11.94 -15.49 22.40
N ARG A 66 -12.12 -14.36 21.70
CA ARG A 66 -11.56 -14.15 20.36
C ARG A 66 -10.04 -14.25 20.48
N ASP A 67 -9.38 -14.66 19.40
CA ASP A 67 -7.94 -14.78 19.37
C ASP A 67 -7.31 -13.41 19.71
N PRO A 68 -6.52 -13.28 20.79
CA PRO A 68 -6.00 -11.98 21.24
C PRO A 68 -5.24 -11.25 20.14
N ILE A 69 -4.57 -11.98 19.23
CA ILE A 69 -3.80 -11.42 18.13
C ILE A 69 -4.72 -10.68 17.15
N GLN A 70 -5.83 -11.29 16.73
CA GLN A 70 -6.80 -10.66 15.83
C GLN A 70 -7.48 -9.44 16.48
N ASP A 71 -7.81 -9.50 17.77
CA ASP A 71 -8.40 -8.36 18.48
C ASP A 71 -7.39 -7.19 18.59
N THR A 72 -6.10 -7.48 18.78
CA THR A 72 -5.06 -6.43 18.83
C THR A 72 -4.83 -5.76 17.48
N GLU A 73 -4.81 -6.53 16.38
CA GLU A 73 -4.64 -5.99 15.02
C GLU A 73 -5.86 -5.16 14.59
N ALA A 74 -7.08 -5.64 14.89
CA ALA A 74 -8.30 -4.89 14.64
C ALA A 74 -8.35 -3.59 15.43
N GLN A 75 -7.92 -3.62 16.70
CA GLN A 75 -7.84 -2.42 17.53
C GLN A 75 -6.76 -1.44 17.04
N ALA A 76 -5.60 -1.93 16.61
CA ALA A 76 -4.55 -1.11 16.03
C ALA A 76 -5.03 -0.43 14.73
N SER A 77 -5.70 -1.20 13.86
CA SER A 77 -6.28 -0.70 12.61
C SER A 77 -7.34 0.38 12.86
N ALA A 78 -8.22 0.19 13.85
CA ALA A 78 -9.22 1.18 14.24
C ALA A 78 -8.59 2.48 14.77
N ARG A 79 -7.50 2.38 15.56
CA ARG A 79 -6.76 3.56 16.05
C ARG A 79 -6.14 4.34 14.90
N MET A 80 -5.49 3.65 13.96
CA MET A 80 -4.90 4.27 12.76
C MET A 80 -5.97 4.96 11.90
N LEU A 81 -7.12 4.30 11.70
CA LEU A 81 -8.25 4.88 10.94
C LEU A 81 -8.74 6.18 11.60
N LEU A 82 -8.91 6.19 12.91
CA LEU A 82 -9.34 7.37 13.65
C LEU A 82 -8.33 8.51 13.54
N GLU A 83 -7.03 8.21 13.69
CA GLU A 83 -5.95 9.20 13.55
C GLU A 83 -5.94 9.83 12.15
N CYS A 84 -5.98 9.01 11.10
CA CYS A 84 -6.04 9.48 9.72
C CYS A 84 -7.29 10.34 9.46
N THR A 85 -8.44 9.92 9.99
CA THR A 85 -9.70 10.67 9.87
C THR A 85 -9.57 12.04 10.53
N ASN A 86 -9.01 12.11 11.74
CA ASN A 86 -8.83 13.37 12.46
C ASN A 86 -7.88 14.32 11.72
N ARG A 87 -6.78 13.78 11.15
CA ARG A 87 -5.82 14.57 10.36
C ARG A 87 -6.45 15.14 9.08
N LEU A 88 -7.29 14.37 8.40
CA LEU A 88 -7.95 14.79 7.15
C LEU A 88 -9.15 15.70 7.41
N ASN A 89 -9.84 15.54 8.53
CA ASN A 89 -10.93 16.43 8.97
C ASN A 89 -10.46 17.89 9.10
N ALA A 90 -9.21 18.14 9.50
CA ALA A 90 -8.64 19.48 9.53
C ALA A 90 -8.65 20.19 8.16
N TYR A 91 -8.70 19.41 7.07
CA TYR A 91 -8.75 19.88 5.68
C TYR A 91 -10.12 19.65 5.03
N GLY A 92 -11.12 19.19 5.79
CA GLY A 92 -12.45 18.84 5.25
C GLY A 92 -12.43 17.69 4.26
N LYS A 93 -11.45 16.77 4.38
CA LYS A 93 -11.27 15.61 3.49
C LYS A 93 -11.53 14.31 4.22
N THR A 94 -11.89 13.28 3.45
CA THR A 94 -12.10 11.93 3.94
C THR A 94 -10.91 11.02 3.62
N ILE A 95 -10.81 9.88 4.32
CA ILE A 95 -9.82 8.85 3.98
C ILE A 95 -10.01 8.35 2.55
N LYS A 96 -11.25 8.29 2.07
CA LYS A 96 -11.54 7.96 0.67
C LYS A 96 -10.88 8.95 -0.29
N ASP A 97 -11.05 10.26 -0.05
CA ASP A 97 -10.45 11.29 -0.91
C ASP A 97 -8.91 11.19 -0.94
N ALA A 98 -8.30 10.88 0.21
CA ALA A 98 -6.85 10.68 0.31
C ALA A 98 -6.39 9.43 -0.46
N THR A 99 -7.13 8.33 -0.34
CA THR A 99 -6.86 7.09 -1.08
C THR A 99 -7.01 7.30 -2.58
N ASP A 100 -8.10 7.93 -3.03
CA ASP A 100 -8.36 8.20 -4.44
C ASP A 100 -7.25 9.08 -5.04
N PHE A 101 -6.85 10.14 -4.32
CA PHE A 101 -5.72 11.00 -4.71
C PHE A 101 -4.41 10.21 -4.79
N PHE A 102 -4.11 9.39 -3.79
CA PHE A 102 -2.84 8.67 -3.73
C PHE A 102 -2.76 7.57 -4.79
N VAL A 103 -3.86 6.84 -5.03
CA VAL A 103 -3.94 5.87 -6.13
C VAL A 103 -3.75 6.57 -7.48
N GLN A 104 -4.42 7.71 -7.70
CA GLN A 104 -4.25 8.49 -8.92
C GLN A 104 -2.79 8.95 -9.09
N HIS A 105 -2.16 9.42 -8.01
CA HIS A 105 -0.75 9.82 -8.01
C HIS A 105 0.18 8.64 -8.32
N LEU A 106 -0.05 7.46 -7.73
CA LEU A 106 0.72 6.25 -8.00
C LEU A 106 0.55 5.78 -9.45
N THR A 107 -0.68 5.76 -9.98
CA THR A 107 -0.94 5.39 -11.38
C THR A 107 -0.30 6.38 -12.36
N ALA A 108 -0.32 7.68 -12.05
CA ALA A 108 0.36 8.69 -12.86
C ALA A 108 1.89 8.52 -12.80
N THR A 109 2.42 8.15 -11.63
CA THR A 109 3.85 7.91 -11.42
C THR A 109 4.31 6.62 -12.12
N GLU A 110 3.52 5.55 -12.09
CA GLU A 110 3.80 4.28 -12.77
C GLU A 110 3.77 4.44 -14.30
N LYS A 111 2.89 5.30 -14.82
CA LYS A 111 2.88 5.69 -16.23
C LYS A 111 4.00 6.66 -16.61
N SER A 112 4.72 7.20 -15.62
CA SER A 112 5.75 8.20 -15.85
C SER A 112 7.01 7.55 -16.41
N CYS A 113 7.61 8.17 -17.42
CA CYS A 113 8.89 7.76 -17.97
C CYS A 113 10.06 8.26 -17.10
N THR A 114 11.26 7.72 -17.32
CA THR A 114 12.48 8.26 -16.69
C THR A 114 12.82 9.63 -17.27
N ALA A 115 13.58 10.43 -16.52
CA ALA A 115 13.99 11.75 -16.97
C ALA A 115 14.76 11.69 -18.31
N THR A 116 15.59 10.66 -18.52
CA THR A 116 16.29 10.46 -19.80
C THR A 116 15.32 10.19 -20.94
N LYS A 117 14.32 9.33 -20.73
CA LYS A 117 13.33 8.99 -21.76
C LYS A 117 12.46 10.20 -22.14
N LEU A 118 12.07 11.03 -21.16
CA LEU A 118 11.39 12.31 -21.44
C LEU A 118 12.23 13.21 -22.36
N VAL A 119 13.52 13.34 -22.06
CA VAL A 119 14.45 14.17 -22.85
C VAL A 119 14.58 13.65 -24.27
N ASP A 120 14.72 12.34 -24.45
CA ASP A 120 14.84 11.71 -25.76
C ASP A 120 13.56 11.86 -26.60
N GLU A 121 12.39 11.65 -25.99
CA GLU A 121 11.08 11.83 -26.65
C GLU A 121 10.86 13.29 -27.05
N PHE A 122 11.18 14.23 -26.17
CA PHE A 122 11.03 15.66 -26.42
C PHE A 122 11.95 16.17 -27.53
N VAL A 123 13.24 15.80 -27.51
CA VAL A 123 14.20 16.17 -28.57
C VAL A 123 13.76 15.57 -29.91
N SER A 124 13.29 14.32 -29.91
CA SER A 124 12.77 13.66 -31.12
C SER A 124 11.51 14.34 -31.67
N ALA A 125 10.62 14.81 -30.80
CA ALA A 125 9.43 15.57 -31.21
C ALA A 125 9.83 16.91 -31.85
N LYS A 126 10.73 17.66 -31.22
CA LYS A 126 11.22 18.95 -31.74
C LYS A 126 12.00 18.81 -33.05
N GLN A 127 12.73 17.71 -33.24
CA GLN A 127 13.41 17.40 -34.50
C GLN A 127 12.42 17.20 -35.66
N LYS A 128 11.26 16.56 -35.39
CA LYS A 128 10.20 16.30 -36.39
C LYS A 128 9.40 17.54 -36.77
N GLU A 129 9.26 18.50 -35.86
CA GLU A 129 8.55 19.77 -36.07
C GLU A 129 9.26 20.77 -37.02
N ALA A 130 10.35 20.37 -37.68
CA ALA A 130 11.18 21.20 -38.57
C ALA A 130 11.76 22.43 -37.86
N ALA A 131 12.72 22.17 -36.98
CA ALA A 131 13.39 23.17 -36.15
C ALA A 131 14.34 24.09 -36.94
N SER A 132 13.79 25.14 -37.58
CA SER A 132 14.59 26.30 -37.99
C SER A 132 14.77 27.33 -36.86
N ASN A 133 13.99 27.22 -35.78
CA ASN A 133 13.91 28.22 -34.71
C ASN A 133 14.51 27.77 -33.37
N PHE A 134 14.93 26.51 -33.25
CA PHE A 134 15.49 25.95 -32.02
C PHE A 134 16.89 25.40 -32.27
N ASP A 135 17.84 25.82 -31.44
CA ASP A 135 19.15 25.19 -31.36
C ASP A 135 18.98 23.83 -30.65
N LEU A 136 18.92 22.77 -31.46
CA LEU A 136 18.71 21.41 -31.00
C LEU A 136 19.91 20.87 -30.21
N ASP A 137 21.12 21.35 -30.50
CA ASP A 137 22.33 20.96 -29.78
C ASP A 137 22.37 21.60 -28.38
N ASP A 138 21.96 22.87 -28.28
CA ASP A 138 21.79 23.56 -27.02
C ASP A 138 20.72 22.88 -26.15
N LEU A 139 19.57 22.55 -26.77
CA LEU A 139 18.47 21.85 -26.13
C LEU A 139 18.92 20.50 -25.56
N ARG A 140 19.59 19.70 -26.40
CA ARG A 140 20.06 18.36 -26.05
C ARG A 140 21.09 18.40 -24.94
N SER A 141 22.06 19.30 -25.00
CA SER A 141 23.12 19.42 -23.99
C SER A 141 22.58 19.79 -22.61
N HIS A 142 21.68 20.78 -22.56
CA HIS A 142 21.09 21.23 -21.30
C HIS A 142 20.16 20.17 -20.69
N LEU A 143 19.31 19.56 -21.51
CA LEU A 143 18.35 18.56 -21.03
C LEU A 143 18.99 17.21 -20.72
N THR A 144 20.07 16.82 -21.40
CA THR A 144 20.83 15.60 -21.05
C THR A 144 21.44 15.71 -19.65
N THR A 145 21.89 16.91 -19.27
CA THR A 145 22.43 17.16 -17.92
C THR A 145 21.34 17.00 -16.86
N PHE A 146 20.12 17.45 -17.17
CA PHE A 146 18.94 17.22 -16.34
C PHE A 146 18.60 15.71 -16.25
N GLY A 147 18.50 15.03 -17.39
CA GLY A 147 18.21 13.59 -17.46
C GLY A 147 19.15 12.77 -16.59
N LYS A 148 20.47 12.97 -16.74
CA LYS A 148 21.49 12.29 -15.91
C LYS A 148 21.34 12.51 -14.42
N ARG A 149 20.86 13.69 -13.98
CA ARG A 149 20.69 14.00 -12.56
C ARG A 149 19.47 13.32 -11.96
N PHE A 150 18.41 13.16 -12.75
CA PHE A 150 17.10 12.71 -12.27
C PHE A 150 16.68 11.34 -12.82
N ASP A 151 17.57 10.60 -13.49
CA ASP A 151 17.25 9.30 -14.09
C ASP A 151 16.85 8.23 -13.07
N SER A 152 17.28 8.37 -11.81
CA SER A 152 16.93 7.45 -10.72
C SER A 152 15.47 7.57 -10.26
N ASP A 153 14.82 8.69 -10.54
CA ASP A 153 13.45 8.98 -10.12
C ASP A 153 12.51 9.06 -11.33
N PRO A 154 11.28 8.51 -11.28
CA PRO A 154 10.28 8.75 -12.30
C PRO A 154 10.00 10.25 -12.44
N VAL A 155 9.77 10.75 -13.66
CA VAL A 155 9.55 12.19 -13.90
C VAL A 155 8.41 12.76 -13.05
N GLY A 156 7.37 11.97 -12.80
CA GLY A 156 6.19 12.35 -12.02
C GLY A 156 6.45 12.58 -10.53
N THR A 157 7.59 12.14 -9.98
CA THR A 157 7.97 12.39 -8.57
C THR A 157 8.89 13.59 -8.42
N ILE A 158 9.44 14.12 -9.51
CA ILE A 158 10.34 15.26 -9.50
C ILE A 158 9.56 16.53 -9.14
N THR A 159 9.88 17.10 -7.99
CA THR A 159 9.25 18.34 -7.50
C THR A 159 9.97 19.57 -8.03
N SER A 160 9.23 20.69 -8.14
CA SER A 160 9.80 22.00 -8.46
C SER A 160 10.91 22.43 -7.49
N ALA A 161 10.78 22.08 -6.21
CA ALA A 161 11.78 22.35 -5.19
C ALA A 161 13.10 21.58 -5.43
N GLN A 162 13.03 20.31 -5.85
CA GLN A 162 14.21 19.53 -6.22
C GLN A 162 14.93 20.12 -7.43
N ILE A 163 14.16 20.54 -8.46
CA ILE A 163 14.70 21.22 -9.64
C ILE A 163 15.40 22.52 -9.23
N ASP A 164 14.75 23.36 -8.42
CA ASP A 164 15.30 24.64 -7.98
C ASP A 164 16.57 24.48 -7.14
N ASN A 165 16.61 23.49 -6.25
CA ASN A 165 17.80 23.18 -5.45
C ASN A 165 18.96 22.72 -6.34
N TRP A 166 18.70 21.87 -7.32
CA TRP A 166 19.71 21.44 -8.30
C TRP A 166 20.19 22.62 -9.15
N LEU A 167 19.28 23.46 -9.66
CA LEU A 167 19.63 24.65 -10.43
C LEU A 167 20.50 25.63 -9.62
N ARG A 168 20.28 25.74 -8.30
CA ARG A 168 21.12 26.53 -7.40
C ARG A 168 22.48 25.90 -7.15
N SER A 169 22.59 24.56 -7.17
CA SER A 169 23.87 23.86 -7.05
C SER A 169 24.72 23.95 -8.32
N LEU A 170 24.11 24.23 -9.48
CA LEU A 170 24.86 24.56 -10.68
C LEU A 170 25.55 25.92 -10.48
N ASN A 171 26.88 25.93 -10.44
CA ASN A 171 27.69 27.15 -10.37
C ASN A 171 27.68 27.90 -11.72
N VAL A 172 26.50 28.36 -12.13
CA VAL A 172 26.23 29.06 -13.39
C VAL A 172 25.60 30.41 -13.12
N SER A 173 25.68 31.32 -14.10
CA SER A 173 25.03 32.62 -14.02
C SER A 173 23.51 32.50 -13.87
N ILE A 174 22.89 33.52 -13.29
CA ILE A 174 21.42 33.59 -13.12
C ILE A 174 20.71 33.49 -14.48
N VAL A 175 21.29 34.08 -15.52
CA VAL A 175 20.77 34.02 -16.90
C VAL A 175 20.75 32.57 -17.40
N LYS A 176 21.86 31.84 -17.24
CA LYS A 176 21.96 30.43 -17.65
C LYS A 176 21.01 29.55 -16.83
N ARG A 177 20.85 29.81 -15.53
CA ARG A 177 19.89 29.11 -14.67
C ARG A 177 18.44 29.29 -15.13
N ASN A 178 18.06 30.50 -15.53
CA ASN A 178 16.72 30.79 -16.05
C ASN A 178 16.50 30.11 -17.41
N HIS A 179 17.53 30.03 -18.25
CA HIS A 179 17.50 29.27 -19.49
C HIS A 179 17.22 27.78 -19.24
N PHE A 180 17.98 27.15 -18.34
CA PHE A 180 17.71 25.77 -17.91
C PHE A 180 16.26 25.59 -17.45
N ARG A 181 15.75 26.48 -16.58
CA ARG A 181 14.37 26.39 -16.09
C ARG A 181 13.36 26.45 -17.24
N ARG A 182 13.56 27.34 -18.22
CA ARG A 182 12.68 27.45 -19.39
C ARG A 182 12.68 26.18 -20.24
N LEU A 183 13.84 25.58 -20.47
CA LEU A 183 13.96 24.35 -21.26
C LEU A 183 13.31 23.17 -20.55
N ILE A 184 13.52 23.04 -19.24
CA ILE A 184 12.89 21.99 -18.42
C ILE A 184 11.38 22.15 -18.44
N MET A 185 10.86 23.36 -18.21
CA MET A 185 9.43 23.63 -18.30
C MET A 185 8.86 23.27 -19.67
N LEU A 186 9.58 23.53 -20.76
CA LEU A 186 9.14 23.17 -22.10
C LEU A 186 9.07 21.65 -22.29
N ALA A 187 10.05 20.90 -21.76
CA ALA A 187 10.07 19.44 -21.84
C ALA A 187 8.93 18.79 -21.07
N PHE A 188 8.54 19.34 -19.91
CA PHE A 188 7.42 18.82 -19.10
C PHE A 188 6.03 19.15 -19.67
N ASN A 189 5.92 20.09 -20.62
CA ASN A 189 4.65 20.55 -21.20
C ASN A 189 4.44 20.12 -22.66
N PHE A 190 5.28 19.22 -23.18
CA PHE A 190 5.22 18.78 -24.58
C PHE A 190 4.21 17.63 -24.79
#